data_AF-A0A534S2I4-F1
#
_entry.id   AF-A0A534S2I4-F1
#
_cell.length_a   1.000
_cell.length_b   1.000
_cell.length_c   1.000
_cell.angle_alpha   90.00
_cell.angle_beta   90.00
_cell.angle_gamma   90.00
#
_symmetry.space_group_name_H-M   'P 1'
#
loop_
_entity.id
_entity.type
_entity.pdbx_description
1 polymer ?
#
loop_
_entity_poly.entity_id
_entity_poly.type
_entity_poly.pdbx_seq_one_letter_code
_entity_poly.pdbx_strand_id
1 'polypeptide(L)'
;MILARGLDDRVPYAVKIHGSALEYVVRPHRERFLPLAREGLERAGGVLVGSRHTAESLWEVMDDPALPARTRLGPPGVDVHAFHQRPPGEAAERLTALAGRLEGAGPAGWGGEAGA
;
A
#
# COMPACT_ATOMS: atom_id res chain seq x y z
N MET A 1 0.92 -18.73 -3.27
CA MET A 1 1.90 -18.83 -4.37
C MET A 1 2.98 -17.79 -4.12
N ILE A 2 4.27 -18.14 -4.25
CA ILE A 2 5.40 -17.21 -4.14
C ILE A 2 5.93 -16.97 -5.55
N LEU A 3 5.96 -15.71 -5.98
CA LEU A 3 6.38 -15.34 -7.34
C LEU A 3 7.78 -15.88 -7.66
N ALA A 4 8.72 -15.81 -6.72
CA ALA A 4 10.10 -16.27 -6.90
C ALA A 4 10.20 -17.72 -7.43
N ARG A 5 9.37 -18.64 -6.92
CA ARG A 5 9.34 -20.04 -7.39
C ARG A 5 8.94 -20.19 -8.86
N GLY A 6 8.07 -19.30 -9.35
CA GLY A 6 7.60 -19.33 -10.73
C GLY A 6 8.57 -18.68 -11.71
N LEU A 7 9.55 -17.91 -11.23
CA LEU A 7 10.51 -17.20 -12.08
C LEU A 7 11.78 -18.02 -12.35
N ASP A 8 12.08 -19.04 -11.56
CA ASP A 8 13.25 -19.94 -11.74
C ASP A 8 14.57 -19.16 -11.98
N ASP A 9 14.71 -18.01 -11.30
CA ASP A 9 15.81 -17.05 -11.45
C ASP A 9 16.04 -16.46 -12.86
N ARG A 10 15.07 -16.58 -13.77
CA ARG A 10 15.20 -16.12 -15.17
C ARG A 10 14.87 -14.65 -15.37
N VAL A 11 14.07 -14.06 -14.47
CA VAL A 11 13.53 -12.70 -14.63
C VAL A 11 13.74 -11.90 -13.34
N PRO A 12 14.36 -10.70 -13.41
CA PRO A 12 14.50 -9.84 -12.25
C PRO A 12 13.13 -9.30 -11.82
N TYR A 13 12.94 -9.15 -10.52
CA TYR A 13 11.72 -8.59 -9.95
C TYR A 13 12.02 -7.68 -8.77
N ALA A 14 11.09 -6.76 -8.48
CA ALA A 14 11.08 -5.96 -7.26
C ALA A 14 9.81 -6.26 -6.47
N VAL A 15 9.87 -6.10 -5.15
CA VAL A 15 8.72 -6.33 -4.26
C VAL A 15 8.24 -5.01 -3.69
N LYS A 16 6.94 -4.71 -3.84
CA LYS A 16 6.30 -3.57 -3.17
C LYS A 16 5.62 -4.05 -1.88
N ILE A 17 6.12 -3.58 -0.75
CA ILE A 17 5.58 -3.92 0.57
C ILE A 17 4.50 -2.92 0.97
N HIS A 18 3.34 -3.47 1.33
CA HIS A 18 2.26 -2.73 1.99
C HIS A 18 2.30 -3.04 3.50
N GLY A 19 2.13 -2.03 4.34
CA GLY A 19 2.20 -2.20 5.80
C GLY A 19 1.22 -3.24 6.34
N SER A 20 0.01 -3.31 5.76
CA SER A 20 -1.01 -4.31 6.15
C SER A 20 -0.55 -5.76 5.95
N ALA A 21 0.29 -6.05 4.96
CA ALA A 21 0.83 -7.41 4.77
C ALA A 21 1.77 -7.79 5.92
N LEU A 22 2.54 -6.85 6.44
CA LEU A 22 3.39 -7.09 7.60
C LEU A 22 2.57 -7.20 8.87
N GLU A 23 1.71 -6.22 9.14
CA GLU A 23 1.04 -6.08 10.43
C GLU A 23 -0.13 -7.05 10.63
N TYR A 24 -0.85 -7.42 9.56
CA TYR A 24 -2.03 -8.28 9.68
C TYR A 24 -1.78 -9.74 9.30
N VAL A 25 -0.66 -10.04 8.64
CA VAL A 25 -0.34 -11.40 8.19
C VAL A 25 0.97 -11.90 8.79
N VAL A 26 2.09 -11.23 8.53
CA VAL A 26 3.40 -11.76 8.94
C VAL A 26 3.61 -11.68 10.45
N ARG A 27 3.38 -10.51 11.06
CA ARG A 27 3.64 -10.27 12.49
C ARG A 27 2.75 -11.13 13.40
N PRO A 28 1.43 -11.31 13.15
CA PRO A 28 0.58 -12.15 14.01
C PRO A 28 0.83 -13.66 13.85
N HIS A 29 1.40 -14.10 12.73
CA HIS A 29 1.52 -15.51 12.37
C HIS A 29 2.92 -15.85 11.83
N ARG A 30 3.95 -15.43 12.59
CA ARG A 30 5.36 -15.49 12.16
C ARG A 30 5.80 -16.88 11.74
N GLU A 31 5.47 -17.91 12.49
CA GLU A 31 5.85 -19.30 12.17
C GLU A 31 5.42 -19.73 10.77
N ARG A 32 4.22 -19.30 10.36
CA ARG A 32 3.64 -19.67 9.06
C ARG A 32 4.14 -18.79 7.93
N PHE A 33 4.20 -17.47 8.12
CA PHE A 33 4.39 -16.54 7.00
C PHE A 33 5.76 -15.88 6.94
N LEU A 34 6.54 -15.84 8.03
CA LEU A 34 7.88 -15.27 7.99
C LEU A 34 8.81 -16.03 7.02
N PRO A 35 8.81 -17.38 6.96
CA PRO A 35 9.62 -18.10 5.97
C PRO A 35 9.23 -17.75 4.52
N LEU A 36 7.93 -17.61 4.26
CA LEU A 36 7.40 -17.29 2.92
C LEU A 36 7.73 -15.84 2.52
N ALA A 37 7.69 -14.91 3.48
CA ALA A 37 8.09 -13.52 3.27
C ALA A 37 9.58 -13.41 2.95
N ARG A 38 10.44 -14.12 3.70
CA ARG A 38 11.88 -14.19 3.45
C ARG A 38 12.19 -14.76 2.08
N GLU A 39 11.58 -15.88 1.72
CA GLU A 39 11.74 -16.52 0.41
C GLU A 39 11.36 -15.56 -0.73
N GLY A 40 10.25 -14.82 -0.58
CA GLY A 40 9.85 -13.83 -1.58
C GLY A 40 10.84 -12.66 -1.74
N LEU A 41 11.54 -12.27 -0.67
CA LEU A 41 12.47 -11.14 -0.67
C LEU A 41 13.90 -11.49 -1.09
N GLU A 42 14.36 -12.71 -0.84
CA GLU A 42 15.74 -13.15 -1.01
C GLU A 42 16.33 -12.75 -2.38
N ARG A 43 15.57 -13.03 -3.45
CA ARG A 43 15.98 -12.78 -4.85
C ARG A 43 15.48 -11.45 -5.43
N ALA A 44 14.72 -10.67 -4.67
CA ALA A 44 14.10 -9.43 -5.17
C ALA A 44 15.15 -8.33 -5.42
N GLY A 45 15.41 -7.95 -6.65
CA GLY A 45 16.43 -6.95 -7.02
C GLY A 45 16.28 -5.60 -6.29
N GLY A 46 15.08 -5.25 -5.84
CA GLY A 46 14.84 -4.15 -4.92
C GLY A 46 13.52 -4.31 -4.17
N VAL A 47 13.41 -3.58 -3.06
CA VAL A 47 12.20 -3.53 -2.24
C VAL A 47 11.68 -2.10 -2.19
N LEU A 48 10.42 -1.91 -2.54
CA LEU A 48 9.74 -0.63 -2.50
C LEU A 48 8.80 -0.59 -1.30
N VAL A 49 8.81 0.49 -0.53
CA VAL A 49 7.89 0.74 0.59
C VAL A 49 7.16 2.06 0.43
N GLY A 50 5.96 2.18 0.99
CA GLY A 50 5.17 3.41 0.91
C GLY A 50 5.69 4.55 1.80
N SER A 51 6.42 4.24 2.88
CA SER A 51 6.89 5.22 3.86
C SER A 51 8.13 4.71 4.60
N ARG A 52 8.83 5.61 5.30
CA ARG A 52 9.94 5.23 6.19
C ARG A 52 9.47 4.32 7.33
N HIS A 53 8.29 4.60 7.90
CA HIS A 53 7.70 3.78 8.95
C HIS A 53 7.51 2.33 8.50
N THR A 54 6.96 2.10 7.29
CA THR A 54 6.83 0.74 6.74
C THR A 54 8.19 0.09 6.47
N ALA A 55 9.22 0.86 6.11
CA ALA A 55 10.58 0.32 5.97
C ALA A 55 11.12 -0.19 7.31
N GLU A 56 10.98 0.60 8.37
CA GLU A 56 11.45 0.23 9.71
C GLU A 56 10.72 -1.01 10.24
N SER A 57 9.39 -1.06 10.09
CA SER A 57 8.61 -2.25 10.44
C SER A 57 9.04 -3.47 9.60
N LEU A 58 9.35 -3.30 8.31
CA LEU A 58 9.86 -4.38 7.48
C LEU A 58 11.19 -4.92 8.01
N TRP A 59 12.15 -4.03 8.32
CA TRP A 59 13.48 -4.41 8.80
C TRP A 59 13.39 -5.13 10.15
N GLU A 60 12.57 -4.62 11.06
CA GLU A 60 12.30 -5.25 12.36
C GLU A 60 11.67 -6.64 12.21
N VAL A 61 10.67 -6.80 11.35
CA VAL A 61 9.97 -8.08 11.19
C VAL A 61 10.86 -9.13 10.53
N MET A 62 11.66 -8.73 9.52
CA MET A 62 12.54 -9.64 8.77
C MET A 62 13.81 -9.99 9.51
N ASP A 63 14.34 -9.06 10.32
CA ASP A 63 15.62 -9.18 11.03
C ASP A 63 16.78 -9.53 10.07
N ASP A 64 16.85 -8.80 8.95
CA ASP A 64 17.87 -8.97 7.91
C ASP A 64 18.71 -7.68 7.80
N PRO A 65 20.01 -7.72 8.15
CA PRO A 65 20.88 -6.55 8.13
C PRO A 65 21.20 -6.03 6.73
N ALA A 66 21.01 -6.83 5.68
CA ALA A 66 21.24 -6.43 4.29
C ALA A 66 20.02 -5.74 3.66
N LEU A 67 18.83 -5.93 4.24
CA LEU A 67 17.57 -5.44 3.69
C LEU A 67 17.46 -3.91 3.57
N PRO A 68 17.98 -3.09 4.52
CA PRO A 68 17.96 -1.64 4.40
C PRO A 68 18.63 -1.12 3.12
N ALA A 69 19.75 -1.72 2.71
CA ALA A 69 20.49 -1.29 1.51
C ALA A 69 19.71 -1.48 0.20
N ARG A 70 18.77 -2.43 0.18
CA ARG A 70 17.91 -2.76 -0.98
C ARG A 70 16.53 -2.12 -0.90
N THR A 71 16.20 -1.44 0.19
CA THR A 71 14.89 -0.82 0.43
C THR A 71 14.87 0.62 -0.10
N ARG A 72 13.83 0.99 -0.85
CA ARG A 72 13.63 2.32 -1.42
C ARG A 72 12.20 2.81 -1.17
N LEU A 73 12.04 4.12 -1.07
CA LEU A 73 10.72 4.75 -0.99
C LEU A 73 10.05 4.74 -2.37
N GLY A 74 8.81 4.30 -2.40
CA GLY A 74 7.90 4.41 -3.52
C GLY A 74 6.49 4.70 -3.01
N PRO A 75 6.23 5.85 -2.39
CA PRO A 75 4.88 6.22 -1.94
C PRO A 75 3.91 6.25 -3.14
N PRO A 76 2.61 6.02 -2.92
CA PRO A 76 1.62 6.31 -3.96
C PRO A 76 1.67 7.78 -4.35
N GLY A 77 1.45 8.07 -5.62
CA GLY A 77 1.27 9.44 -6.11
C GLY A 77 -0.17 9.92 -5.94
N VAL A 78 -0.39 11.17 -6.31
CA VAL A 78 -1.72 11.77 -6.49
C VAL A 78 -1.77 12.42 -7.87
N ASP A 79 -2.90 12.31 -8.56
CA ASP A 79 -3.12 13.04 -9.80
C ASP A 79 -3.33 14.52 -9.48
N VAL A 80 -2.32 15.35 -9.75
CA VAL A 80 -2.36 16.79 -9.45
C VAL A 80 -3.28 17.58 -10.37
N HIS A 81 -3.68 17.03 -11.53
CA HIS A 81 -4.66 17.67 -12.40
C HIS A 81 -6.08 17.40 -11.90
N ALA A 82 -6.35 16.22 -11.35
CA ALA A 82 -7.62 15.93 -10.69
C ALA A 82 -7.73 16.60 -9.31
N PHE A 83 -6.65 16.54 -8.52
CA PHE A 83 -6.55 17.05 -7.16
C PHE A 83 -5.72 18.34 -7.11
N HIS A 84 -6.26 19.42 -7.68
CA HIS A 84 -5.71 20.77 -7.55
C HIS A 84 -6.63 21.67 -6.71
N GLN A 85 -6.04 22.75 -6.19
CA GLN A 85 -6.81 23.79 -5.53
C GLN A 85 -7.68 24.54 -6.55
N ARG A 86 -8.99 24.62 -6.25
CA ARG A 86 -9.94 25.41 -7.04
C ARG A 86 -9.98 26.86 -6.55
N PRO A 87 -10.46 27.81 -7.37
CA PRO A 87 -10.78 29.15 -6.91
C PRO A 87 -11.70 29.10 -5.67
N PRO A 88 -11.51 29.98 -4.66
CA PRO A 88 -12.25 29.89 -3.40
C PRO A 88 -13.78 29.86 -3.52
N GLY A 89 -14.34 30.64 -4.45
CA GLY A 89 -15.79 30.66 -4.71
C GLY A 89 -16.31 29.31 -5.22
N GLU A 90 -15.66 28.76 -6.24
CA GLU A 90 -16.03 27.45 -6.79
C GLU A 90 -15.87 26.33 -5.75
N ALA A 91 -14.81 26.39 -4.94
CA ALA A 91 -14.59 25.43 -3.86
C ALA A 91 -15.72 25.45 -2.83
N ALA A 92 -16.15 26.64 -2.39
CA ALA A 92 -17.23 26.80 -1.42
C ALA A 92 -18.58 26.30 -1.98
N GLU A 93 -18.94 26.71 -3.20
CA GLU A 93 -20.18 26.30 -3.87
C GLU A 93 -20.27 24.77 -4.00
N ARG A 94 -19.19 24.13 -4.46
CA ARG A 94 -19.15 22.67 -4.60
C ARG A 94 -19.22 21.94 -3.27
N LEU A 95 -18.60 22.48 -2.23
CA LEU A 95 -18.63 21.90 -0.89
C LEU A 95 -20.05 21.97 -0.32
N THR A 96 -20.72 23.12 -0.42
CA THR A 96 -22.14 23.27 -0.03
C THR A 96 -23.04 22.33 -0.82
N ALA A 97 -22.84 22.23 -2.14
CA ALA A 97 -23.60 21.31 -2.96
C ALA A 97 -23.37 19.84 -2.60
N LEU A 98 -22.14 19.46 -2.22
CA LEU A 98 -21.83 18.11 -1.74
C LEU A 98 -22.50 17.84 -0.39
N ALA A 99 -22.45 18.77 0.56
CA ALA A 99 -23.11 18.66 1.86
C ALA A 99 -24.61 18.43 1.68
N GLY A 100 -25.29 19.25 0.87
CA GLY A 100 -26.72 19.07 0.60
C GLY A 100 -27.07 17.72 -0.03
N ARG A 101 -26.19 17.17 -0.89
CA ARG A 101 -26.37 15.80 -1.43
C ARG A 101 -26.21 14.72 -0.38
N LEU A 102 -25.24 14.86 0.53
CA LEU A 102 -24.99 13.87 1.58
C LEU A 102 -26.09 13.91 2.66
N GLU A 103 -26.60 15.09 2.99
CA GLU A 103 -27.73 15.26 3.91
C GLU A 103 -29.04 14.73 3.31
N GLY A 104 -29.22 14.89 2.00
CA GLY A 104 -30.36 14.33 1.26
C GLY A 104 -30.23 12.83 0.95
N ALA A 105 -29.02 12.28 0.98
CA ALA A 105 -28.80 10.85 0.83
C ALA A 105 -29.08 10.15 2.15
N GLY A 106 -30.01 9.20 2.16
CA GLY A 106 -30.20 8.30 3.30
C GLY A 106 -28.89 7.55 3.64
N PRO A 107 -28.79 6.90 4.81
CA PRO A 107 -27.56 6.27 5.27
C PRO A 107 -27.07 5.25 4.23
N ALA A 108 -25.95 5.56 3.58
CA ALA A 108 -25.26 4.61 2.72
C ALA A 108 -24.56 3.56 3.59
N GLY A 109 -24.84 2.28 3.33
CA GLY A 109 -24.09 1.18 3.92
C GLY A 109 -22.60 1.31 3.61
N TRP A 110 -21.76 0.93 4.56
CA TRP A 110 -20.31 0.88 4.36
C TRP A 110 -19.98 -0.17 3.27
N GLY A 111 -19.21 0.23 2.26
CA GLY A 111 -18.79 -0.65 1.14
C GLY A 111 -19.64 -0.57 -0.13
N GLY A 112 -20.35 0.54 -0.34
CA GLY A 112 -21.39 0.72 -1.35
C GLY A 112 -21.11 0.11 -2.73
N GLU A 113 -21.97 -0.82 -3.12
CA GLU A 113 -22.63 -0.71 -4.42
C GLU A 113 -24.10 -0.35 -4.17
N ALA A 114 -24.56 0.69 -4.86
CA ALA A 114 -25.97 0.89 -5.14
C ALA A 114 -26.09 1.20 -6.63
N GLY A 115 -26.47 0.19 -7.42
CA GLY A 115 -26.95 0.35 -8.80
C GLY A 115 -25.99 -0.07 -9.93
N ALA A 116 -25.67 -1.36 -10.02
CA ALA A 116 -25.33 -1.96 -11.33
C ALA A 116 -26.54 -1.95 -12.26
#